data_AF-A0A3C1Z565-F1
#
_entry.id   AF-A0A3C1Z565-F1
#
_cell.length_a   1.000
_cell.length_b   1.000
_cell.length_c   1.000
_cell.angle_alpha   90.00
_cell.angle_beta   90.00
_cell.angle_gamma   90.00
#
_symmetry.space_group_name_H-M   'P 1'
#
loop_
_entity.id
_entity.type
_entity.pdbx_description
1 polymer ?
#
loop_
_entity_poly.entity_id
_entity_poly.type
_entity_poly.pdbx_seq_one_letter_code
_entity_poly.pdbx_strand_id
1 'polypeptide(L)' 'LTRSVKDFHVLMDLFDRHGAKFVSITQSLDTHHPMGRLLRNILLDFAQFEREMTGDRTRDKMP' A
#
# COMPACT_ATOMS: atom_id res chain seq x y z
N LEU A 1 -12.14 -1.76 -2.23
CA LEU A 1 -11.40 -1.71 -3.52
C LEU A 1 -10.55 -2.96 -3.72
N THR A 2 -9.64 -3.32 -2.81
CA THR A 2 -8.87 -4.59 -2.86
C THR A 2 -8.50 -5.04 -1.44
N ARG A 3 -8.12 -6.31 -1.29
CA ARG A 3 -7.57 -6.90 -0.06
C ARG A 3 -6.05 -7.05 -0.09
N SER A 4 -5.42 -6.81 -1.23
CA SER A 4 -3.97 -6.89 -1.43
C SER A 4 -3.37 -5.49 -1.41
N VAL A 5 -2.42 -5.23 -0.51
CA VAL A 5 -1.73 -3.94 -0.46
C VAL A 5 -0.88 -3.71 -1.71
N LYS A 6 -0.34 -4.79 -2.31
CA LYS A 6 0.35 -4.73 -3.60
C LYS A 6 -0.59 -4.25 -4.71
N ASP A 7 -1.80 -4.77 -4.77
CA ASP A 7 -2.77 -4.37 -5.79
C ASP A 7 -3.24 -2.93 -5.54
N PHE A 8 -3.36 -2.55 -4.27
CA PHE A 8 -3.64 -1.17 -3.89
C PHE A 8 -2.56 -0.21 -4.40
N HIS A 9 -1.27 -0.57 -4.25
CA HIS A 9 -0.15 0.22 -4.79
C HIS A 9 -0.27 0.44 -6.30
N VAL A 10 -0.51 -0.63 -7.06
CA VAL A 10 -0.63 -0.59 -8.52
C VAL A 10 -1.79 0.31 -8.95
N LEU A 11 -2.93 0.23 -8.24
CA LEU A 11 -4.08 1.10 -8.50
C LEU A 11 -3.80 2.57 -8.18
N MET A 12 -3.09 2.85 -7.08
CA MET A 12 -2.72 4.23 -6.74
C MET A 12 -1.77 4.83 -7.78
N ASP A 13 -0.78 4.06 -8.24
CA ASP A 13 0.14 4.50 -9.27
C ASP A 13 -0.58 4.74 -10.61
N LEU A 14 -1.56 3.88 -10.94
CA LEU A 14 -2.44 4.08 -12.09
C LEU A 14 -3.24 5.39 -11.99
N PHE A 15 -3.82 5.69 -10.82
CA PHE A 15 -4.56 6.92 -10.61
C PHE A 15 -3.66 8.15 -10.71
N ASP A 16 -2.48 8.11 -10.08
CA ASP A 16 -1.52 9.21 -10.14
C ASP A 16 -1.06 9.49 -11.59
N ARG A 17 -0.81 8.46 -12.41
CA ARG A 17 -0.49 8.61 -13.84
C ARG A 17 -1.58 9.31 -14.65
N HIS A 18 -2.83 9.19 -14.23
CA HIS A 18 -3.98 9.83 -14.88
C HIS A 18 -4.42 11.13 -14.18
N GLY A 19 -3.66 11.60 -13.18
CA GLY A 19 -4.04 12.76 -12.38
C GLY A 19 -5.30 12.56 -11.52
N ALA A 20 -5.78 11.32 -11.41
CA ALA A 20 -6.94 10.97 -10.61
C ALA A 20 -6.56 10.86 -9.13
N LYS A 21 -7.50 11.22 -8.26
CA LYS A 21 -7.31 11.14 -6.82
C LYS A 21 -8.26 10.12 -6.22
N PHE A 22 -7.72 9.34 -5.30
CA PHE A 22 -8.47 8.34 -4.56
C PHE A 22 -8.96 8.91 -3.23
N VAL A 23 -10.25 8.71 -2.96
CA VAL A 23 -10.92 9.04 -1.70
C VAL A 23 -11.66 7.79 -1.21
N SER A 24 -11.39 7.38 0.02
CA SER A 24 -12.26 6.43 0.71
C SER A 24 -13.35 7.16 1.49
N ILE A 25 -14.60 6.71 1.35
CA ILE A 25 -15.76 7.29 2.05
C ILE A 25 -15.81 6.84 3.51
N THR A 26 -15.38 5.60 3.79
CA THR A 26 -15.51 4.99 5.12
C THR A 26 -14.19 4.97 5.90
N GLN A 27 -13.06 5.19 5.25
CA GLN A 27 -11.75 5.34 5.90
C GLN A 27 -11.24 6.77 5.72
N SER A 28 -10.45 7.26 6.67
CA SER A 28 -9.78 8.57 6.57
C SER A 28 -8.59 8.53 5.61
N LEU A 29 -8.86 8.23 4.34
CA LEU A 29 -7.86 8.14 3.27
C LEU A 29 -8.30 8.95 2.06
N ASP A 30 -7.74 10.15 1.96
CA ASP A 30 -7.93 11.07 0.84
C ASP A 30 -6.58 11.54 0.30
N THR A 31 -6.24 11.11 -0.91
CA THR A 31 -4.96 11.40 -1.57
C THR A 31 -4.84 12.83 -2.12
N HIS A 32 -5.90 13.65 -2.06
CA HIS A 32 -5.80 15.09 -2.33
C HIS A 32 -4.92 15.79 -1.28
N HIS A 33 -5.00 15.34 -0.03
CA HIS A 33 -4.33 15.98 1.10
C HIS A 33 -2.96 15.33 1.40
N PRO A 34 -1.97 16.09 1.89
CA PRO A 34 -0.66 15.55 2.27
C PRO A 34 -0.75 14.37 3.25
N MET A 35 -1.66 14.44 4.22
CA MET A 35 -1.86 13.38 5.20
C MET A 35 -2.34 12.06 4.58
N GLY A 36 -3.22 12.09 3.57
CA GLY A 36 -3.63 10.86 2.90
C GLY A 36 -2.55 10.28 1.99
N ARG A 37 -1.68 11.13 1.40
CA ARG A 37 -0.48 10.65 0.68
C ARG A 37 0.55 10.02 1.62
N LEU A 38 0.72 10.57 2.83
CA LEU A 38 1.56 9.99 3.88
C LEU A 38 1.04 8.63 4.32
N LEU A 39 -0.26 8.53 4.64
CA LEU A 39 -0.88 7.27 5.02
C LEU A 39 -0.75 6.21 3.91
N ARG A 40 -0.91 6.60 2.64
CA ARG A 40 -0.63 5.73 1.48
C ARG A 40 0.81 5.19 1.54
N ASN A 41 1.82 6.04 1.74
CA ASN A 41 3.21 5.60 1.81
C ASN A 41 3.46 4.63 2.96
N ILE A 42 2.92 4.93 4.15
CA ILE A 42 3.03 4.05 5.33
C ILE A 42 2.47 2.65 5.02
N LEU A 43 1.31 2.57 4.35
CA LEU A 43 0.72 1.28 3.96
C LEU A 43 1.63 0.49 3.01
N LEU A 44 2.33 1.17 2.10
CA LEU A 44 3.28 0.54 1.18
C LEU A 44 4.50 0.01 1.90
N ASP A 45 5.07 0.81 2.80
CA ASP A 45 6.22 0.42 3.62
C ASP A 45 5.88 -0.81 4.48
N PHE A 46 4.67 -0.84 5.06
CA PHE A 46 4.17 -2.01 5.81
C PHE A 46 4.04 -3.26 4.94
N ALA A 47 3.56 -3.14 3.70
CA ALA A 47 3.43 -4.28 2.81
C ALA A 47 4.80 -4.87 2.40
N GLN A 48 5.81 -4.01 2.26
CA GLN A 48 7.17 -4.46 2.04
C GLN A 48 7.71 -5.15 3.29
N PHE A 49 7.53 -4.54 4.47
CA PHE A 49 7.95 -5.11 5.75
C PHE A 49 7.34 -6.51 5.99
N GLU A 50 6.04 -6.71 5.76
CA GLU A 50 5.41 -8.03 5.91
C GLU A 50 6.00 -9.08 4.95
N ARG A 51 6.35 -8.67 3.73
CA ARG A 51 7.02 -9.55 2.76
C ARG A 51 8.40 -9.95 3.23
N GLU A 52 9.19 -9.02 3.76
CA GLU A 52 10.52 -9.28 4.31
C GLU A 52 10.44 -10.23 5.52
N MET A 53 9.56 -9.93 6.48
CA MET A 53 9.34 -10.78 7.66
C MET A 53 8.89 -12.21 7.31
N THR A 54 8.08 -12.37 6.27
CA THR A 54 7.67 -13.70 5.78
C THR A 54 8.83 -14.42 5.11
N GLY A 55 9.65 -13.71 4.32
CA GLY A 55 10.85 -14.24 3.67
C GLY A 55 11.93 -14.70 4.65
N ASP A 56 12.13 -13.95 5.75
CA ASP A 56 13.06 -14.35 6.81
C ASP A 56 12.63 -15.65 7.49
N ARG A 57 11.32 -15.85 7.71
CA ARG A 57 10.77 -17.06 8.33
C ARG A 57 10.81 -18.29 7.42
N THR A 58 10.76 -18.12 6.11
CA THR A 58 10.92 -19.25 5.17
C THR A 58 12.38 -19.64 4.99
N ARG A 59 13.31 -18.67 5.02
CA ARG A 59 14.75 -18.96 4.95
C ARG A 59 15.27 -19.68 6.19
N ASP A 60 14.71 -19.38 7.37
CA ASP A 60 15.02 -20.07 8.63
C ASP A 60 14.48 -21.52 8.71
N LYS A 61 13.65 -21.92 7.74
CA LYS A 61 13.02 -23.25 7.65
C LYS A 61 13.48 -24.09 6.44
N MET A 62 14.36 -23.57 5.60
CA MET A 62 14.99 -24.36 4.54
C MET A 62 16.30 -24.95 5.09
N PRO A 63 16.48 -26.29 5.04
CA PRO A 63 17.70 -26.96 5.51
C PRO A 63 18.93 -26.63 4.67
#